data_AF-A0A3M1YJX8-F1
#
_entry.id   AF-A0A3M1YJX8-F1
#
_cell.length_a   1.000
_cell.length_b   1.000
_cell.length_c   1.000
_cell.angle_alpha   90.00
_cell.angle_beta   90.00
_cell.angle_gamma   90.00
#
_symmetry.space_group_name_H-M   'P 1'
#
loop_
_entity.id
_entity.type
_entity.pdbx_description
1 polymer ?
#
loop_
_entity_poly.entity_id
_entity_poly.type
_entity_poly.pdbx_seq_one_letter_code
_entity_poly.pdbx_strand_id
1 'polypeptide(L)'
;MNKFLFTQKKPGLFIAALAVSLLSFHGFASNVFMETFEETATVCMHDVLTPTESVANYAAFQLMDDGDCCEGSNKPQAVTLRYTGEDCGATHHSQASDKVNCDGDPNGAASVYIIANEKENPNDGKIWFTGTVALDGTFTVDAQNAGKSKLGSKTFVHIYASEGGALLQEIEFHTSCSQPLFIGDQFGSLLLEGIRFEDGTTCESTPPETCPEPVLHLSATTVCPGETIVFSTDDLGFPCFTYAWNFGPGASPQVATGIGPHTVTFTGSGAVQVALTVD
;
A
#
# COMPACT_ATOMS: atom_id res chain seq x y z
N MET A 1 39.32 -42.62 -15.15
CA MET A 1 38.89 -42.37 -13.76
C MET A 1 37.46 -41.85 -13.77
N ASN A 2 36.59 -42.60 -13.10
CA ASN A 2 35.20 -42.39 -12.67
C ASN A 2 34.18 -41.60 -13.52
N LYS A 3 33.16 -42.33 -13.99
CA LYS A 3 31.77 -41.85 -14.02
C LYS A 3 30.84 -42.90 -13.41
N PHE A 4 30.15 -42.46 -12.36
CA PHE A 4 28.95 -43.06 -11.77
C PHE A 4 27.76 -42.97 -12.73
N LEU A 5 26.85 -43.94 -12.66
CA LEU A 5 25.39 -43.76 -12.55
C LEU A 5 24.70 -45.14 -12.63
N PHE A 6 23.97 -45.53 -11.57
CA PHE A 6 23.02 -46.64 -11.57
C PHE A 6 21.60 -46.04 -11.43
N THR A 7 20.73 -46.34 -12.38
CA THR A 7 19.31 -45.97 -12.39
C THR A 7 18.43 -47.16 -11.99
N GLN A 8 17.70 -46.93 -10.89
CA GLN A 8 16.30 -47.24 -10.57
C GLN A 8 15.66 -48.62 -10.86
N LYS A 9 14.88 -49.03 -9.85
CA LYS A 9 14.25 -50.32 -9.57
C LYS A 9 12.76 -50.27 -9.93
N LYS A 10 12.23 -51.27 -10.65
CA LYS A 10 10.79 -51.59 -10.79
C LYS A 10 10.32 -52.42 -9.58
N PRO A 11 9.02 -52.39 -9.19
CA PRO A 11 8.03 -53.39 -9.67
C PRO A 11 6.59 -52.78 -9.79
N GLY A 12 5.55 -53.40 -10.34
CA GLY A 12 5.31 -54.74 -10.85
C GLY A 12 3.92 -54.79 -11.53
N LEU A 13 3.76 -55.73 -12.47
CA LEU A 13 2.59 -55.96 -13.31
C LEU A 13 2.28 -57.47 -13.27
N PHE A 14 1.05 -57.87 -12.95
CA PHE A 14 0.51 -59.23 -13.14
C PHE A 14 -1.00 -59.14 -13.42
N ILE A 15 -1.47 -59.31 -14.67
CA ILE A 15 -1.94 -60.51 -15.41
C ILE A 15 -3.35 -61.00 -15.02
N ALA A 16 -4.26 -61.04 -16.01
CA ALA A 16 -5.12 -62.21 -16.30
C ALA A 16 -5.71 -62.12 -17.72
N ALA A 17 -5.47 -63.16 -18.53
CA ALA A 17 -6.01 -63.37 -19.86
C ALA A 17 -7.32 -64.19 -19.80
N LEU A 18 -8.25 -63.96 -20.71
CA LEU A 18 -9.44 -64.81 -20.90
C LEU A 18 -9.56 -65.21 -22.38
N ALA A 19 -9.59 -66.51 -22.66
CA ALA A 19 -9.91 -67.09 -23.96
C ALA A 19 -10.96 -68.21 -23.75
N VAL A 20 -12.12 -68.11 -24.40
CA VAL A 20 -13.14 -69.17 -24.54
C VAL A 20 -13.87 -68.91 -25.88
N SER A 21 -13.50 -69.64 -26.94
CA SER A 21 -14.16 -70.84 -27.52
C SER A 21 -15.48 -70.57 -28.29
N LEU A 22 -15.42 -70.77 -29.61
CA LEU A 22 -16.56 -70.79 -30.54
C LEU A 22 -17.30 -72.13 -30.47
N LEU A 23 -18.62 -72.08 -30.26
CA LEU A 23 -19.57 -73.14 -30.63
C LEU A 23 -20.86 -72.51 -31.17
N SER A 24 -21.30 -73.00 -32.33
CA SER A 24 -22.45 -72.57 -33.12
C SER A 24 -23.76 -73.23 -32.65
N PHE A 25 -24.84 -72.47 -32.45
CA PHE A 25 -26.23 -72.98 -32.50
C PHE A 25 -27.22 -71.88 -32.94
N HIS A 26 -28.21 -72.27 -33.75
CA HIS A 26 -29.26 -71.42 -34.33
C HIS A 26 -30.41 -71.15 -33.35
N GLY A 27 -30.92 -69.92 -33.36
CA GLY A 27 -32.32 -69.55 -33.12
C GLY A 27 -32.80 -69.59 -31.68
N PHE A 28 -33.09 -68.43 -31.10
CA PHE A 28 -34.38 -68.03 -30.53
C PHE A 28 -34.24 -66.60 -29.98
N ALA A 29 -35.17 -65.73 -30.35
CA ALA A 29 -35.23 -64.36 -29.89
C ALA A 29 -35.45 -64.31 -28.37
N SER A 30 -34.65 -63.53 -27.65
CA SER A 30 -35.01 -63.00 -26.33
C SER A 30 -34.16 -61.76 -26.04
N ASN A 31 -34.86 -60.71 -25.63
CA ASN A 31 -34.43 -59.34 -25.46
C ASN A 31 -33.07 -59.21 -24.74
N VAL A 32 -32.11 -58.53 -25.38
CA VAL A 32 -30.99 -57.90 -24.68
C VAL A 32 -31.55 -56.65 -24.01
N PHE A 33 -31.80 -56.71 -22.71
CA PHE A 33 -32.04 -55.52 -21.90
C PHE A 33 -30.69 -54.84 -21.71
N MET A 34 -30.49 -53.72 -22.42
CA MET A 34 -29.39 -52.80 -22.19
C MET A 34 -29.74 -52.03 -20.93
N GLU A 35 -29.26 -52.45 -19.76
CA GLU A 35 -29.25 -51.57 -18.60
C GLU A 35 -28.11 -50.57 -18.81
N THR A 36 -28.45 -49.46 -19.45
CA THR A 36 -27.70 -48.22 -19.32
C THR A 36 -27.85 -47.77 -17.87
N PHE A 37 -26.86 -48.07 -17.04
CA PHE A 37 -26.63 -47.32 -15.81
C PHE A 37 -26.20 -45.91 -16.24
N GLU A 38 -27.14 -44.97 -16.31
CA GLU A 38 -26.82 -43.54 -16.20
C GLU A 38 -26.43 -43.28 -14.74
N GLU A 39 -25.17 -43.57 -14.40
CA GLU A 39 -24.56 -42.95 -13.24
C GLU A 39 -24.24 -41.51 -13.64
N THR A 40 -25.11 -40.58 -13.27
CA THR A 40 -24.82 -39.13 -13.32
C THR A 40 -23.79 -38.79 -12.24
N ALA A 41 -22.59 -39.35 -12.35
CA ALA A 41 -21.44 -38.80 -11.67
C ALA A 41 -21.04 -37.55 -12.46
N THR A 42 -21.43 -36.38 -11.95
CA THR A 42 -20.76 -35.14 -12.32
C THR A 42 -19.31 -35.27 -11.85
N VAL A 43 -18.47 -35.87 -12.70
CA VAL A 43 -17.03 -35.88 -12.52
C VAL A 43 -16.60 -34.42 -12.57
N CYS A 44 -16.07 -33.91 -11.46
CA CYS A 44 -15.26 -32.69 -11.52
C CYS A 44 -14.08 -33.00 -12.44
N MET A 45 -14.13 -32.55 -13.69
CA MET A 45 -12.91 -32.50 -14.50
C MET A 45 -11.99 -31.50 -13.80
N HIS A 46 -11.04 -32.01 -13.04
CA HIS A 46 -9.91 -31.24 -12.60
C HIS A 46 -9.06 -31.00 -13.84
N ASP A 47 -9.31 -29.90 -14.55
CA ASP A 47 -8.25 -29.34 -15.37
C ASP A 47 -7.18 -28.87 -14.38
N VAL A 48 -6.09 -29.63 -14.33
CA VAL A 48 -4.84 -29.17 -13.72
C VAL A 48 -4.35 -28.04 -14.60
N LEU A 49 -4.91 -26.85 -14.40
CA LEU A 49 -4.30 -25.63 -14.85
C LEU A 49 -3.02 -25.50 -14.04
N THR A 50 -1.87 -25.70 -14.70
CA THR A 50 -0.62 -25.07 -14.25
C THR A 50 -0.96 -23.63 -13.92
N PRO A 51 -0.55 -23.07 -12.77
CA PRO A 51 -0.90 -21.70 -12.43
C PRO A 51 -0.38 -20.80 -13.55
N THR A 52 -1.28 -20.41 -14.46
CA THR A 52 -1.06 -19.29 -15.37
C THR A 52 -0.91 -18.11 -14.45
N GLU A 53 0.27 -17.52 -14.54
CA GLU A 53 0.73 -16.39 -13.76
C GLU A 53 -0.44 -15.48 -13.39
N SER A 54 -0.57 -15.27 -12.08
CA SER A 54 -1.42 -14.24 -11.50
C SER A 54 -1.36 -13.00 -12.39
N VAL A 55 -2.52 -12.44 -12.70
CA VAL A 55 -2.63 -11.14 -13.36
C VAL A 55 -2.01 -10.13 -12.40
N ALA A 56 -0.70 -9.96 -12.49
CA ALA A 56 0.04 -9.01 -11.71
C ALA A 56 -0.30 -7.64 -12.28
N ASN A 57 -1.35 -7.04 -11.73
CA ASN A 57 -1.36 -5.60 -11.64
C ASN A 57 -0.25 -5.24 -10.66
N TYR A 58 0.97 -5.13 -11.18
CA TYR A 58 1.98 -4.35 -10.51
C TYR A 58 1.36 -2.97 -10.33
N ALA A 59 1.13 -2.55 -9.07
CA ALA A 59 1.11 -1.14 -8.81
C ALA A 59 2.48 -0.65 -9.27
N ALA A 60 2.51 0.11 -10.36
CA ALA A 60 3.62 0.98 -10.61
C ALA A 60 3.62 1.97 -9.44
N PHE A 61 4.26 1.60 -8.32
CA PHE A 61 4.81 2.59 -7.44
C PHE A 61 5.93 3.21 -8.26
N GLN A 62 5.59 4.29 -8.96
CA GLN A 62 6.62 5.27 -9.24
C GLN A 62 7.20 5.56 -7.86
N LEU A 63 8.47 5.19 -7.65
CA LEU A 63 9.31 6.02 -6.81
C LEU A 63 9.05 7.40 -7.39
N MET A 64 8.22 8.20 -6.70
CA MET A 64 8.12 9.61 -7.02
C MET A 64 9.57 9.99 -7.03
N ASP A 65 10.04 10.44 -8.19
CA ASP A 65 11.36 11.01 -8.27
C ASP A 65 11.40 11.97 -7.09
N ASP A 66 12.19 11.64 -6.06
CA ASP A 66 12.59 12.55 -4.99
C ASP A 66 13.49 13.61 -5.66
N GLY A 67 13.07 14.09 -6.83
CA GLY A 67 13.71 15.03 -7.69
C GLY A 67 13.64 16.32 -6.94
N ASP A 68 14.81 16.92 -6.78
CA ASP A 68 14.96 18.20 -6.13
C ASP A 68 13.84 19.12 -6.64
N CYS A 69 12.93 19.52 -5.75
CA CYS A 69 11.82 20.38 -6.13
C CYS A 69 12.33 21.68 -6.77
N CYS A 70 13.60 22.02 -6.54
CA CYS A 70 14.31 23.17 -7.07
C CYS A 70 15.02 22.96 -8.42
N GLU A 71 14.71 21.91 -9.21
CA GLU A 71 15.30 21.69 -10.56
C GLU A 71 14.94 22.78 -11.61
N GLY A 72 14.10 23.77 -11.24
CA GLY A 72 13.89 25.00 -11.99
C GLY A 72 14.32 26.21 -11.18
N SER A 73 14.78 27.29 -11.82
CA SER A 73 15.21 28.54 -11.15
C SER A 73 14.10 29.29 -10.39
N ASN A 74 12.95 28.66 -10.17
CA ASN A 74 11.78 29.18 -9.50
C ASN A 74 12.00 29.21 -7.98
N LYS A 75 11.52 30.28 -7.35
CA LYS A 75 11.59 30.40 -5.90
C LYS A 75 10.30 29.86 -5.26
N PRO A 76 10.40 29.14 -4.12
CA PRO A 76 9.25 28.79 -3.31
C PRO A 76 8.43 30.04 -2.95
N GLN A 77 7.13 29.99 -3.21
CA GLN A 77 6.17 30.97 -2.75
C GLN A 77 5.46 30.51 -1.49
N ALA A 78 5.17 29.22 -1.40
CA ALA A 78 4.66 28.60 -0.19
C ALA A 78 5.30 27.23 0.02
N VAL A 79 5.43 26.84 1.28
CA VAL A 79 5.75 25.46 1.68
C VAL A 79 4.67 24.95 2.61
N THR A 80 4.26 23.69 2.42
CA THR A 80 3.32 22.97 3.27
C THR A 80 4.11 22.03 4.15
N LEU A 81 3.91 22.17 5.46
CA LEU A 81 4.64 21.45 6.49
C LEU A 81 3.67 20.68 7.37
N ARG A 82 4.03 19.48 7.80
CA ARG A 82 3.35 18.73 8.86
C ARG A 82 4.10 18.85 10.17
N TYR A 83 3.37 19.12 11.25
CA TYR A 83 3.94 19.14 12.60
C TYR A 83 4.02 17.71 13.17
N THR A 84 5.23 17.16 13.32
CA THR A 84 5.46 15.78 13.80
C THR A 84 5.64 15.67 15.30
N GLY A 85 5.86 16.80 16.00
CA GLY A 85 6.10 16.84 17.45
C GLY A 85 7.47 16.32 17.90
N GLU A 86 8.36 15.96 16.97
CA GLU A 86 9.70 15.45 17.25
C GLU A 86 10.70 16.53 17.67
N ASP A 87 11.83 16.10 18.24
CA ASP A 87 12.93 17.01 18.63
C ASP A 87 13.89 17.31 17.45
N CYS A 88 14.91 18.12 17.70
CA CYS A 88 15.91 18.44 16.68
C CYS A 88 16.75 17.24 16.22
N GLY A 89 16.77 16.13 16.96
CA GLY A 89 17.44 14.88 16.59
C GLY A 89 16.77 14.15 15.43
N ALA A 90 15.51 14.44 15.13
CA ALA A 90 14.80 13.93 13.95
C ALA A 90 15.20 14.64 12.64
N THR A 91 15.95 15.74 12.71
CA THR A 91 16.35 16.52 11.54
C THR A 91 17.07 15.66 10.51
N HIS A 92 16.51 15.57 9.31
CA HIS A 92 17.02 14.81 8.18
C HIS A 92 16.75 15.56 6.88
N HIS A 93 17.80 16.13 6.27
CA HIS A 93 17.70 16.92 5.05
C HIS A 93 18.98 16.87 4.24
N SER A 94 18.92 17.38 3.02
CA SER A 94 20.05 17.45 2.08
C SER A 94 20.84 18.77 2.11
N GLN A 95 20.32 19.80 2.78
CA GLN A 95 20.98 21.10 2.85
C GLN A 95 22.29 21.06 3.64
N ALA A 96 23.21 21.97 3.33
CA ALA A 96 24.47 22.10 4.05
C ALA A 96 24.23 22.44 5.53
N SER A 97 25.14 22.00 6.39
CA SER A 97 24.98 22.11 7.85
C SER A 97 24.90 23.55 8.38
N ASP A 98 25.30 24.57 7.61
CA ASP A 98 25.19 25.99 7.97
C ASP A 98 23.89 26.65 7.47
N LYS A 99 22.99 25.86 6.87
CA LYS A 99 21.74 26.33 6.23
C LYS A 99 20.50 25.87 6.99
N VAL A 100 20.67 24.96 7.93
CA VAL A 100 19.63 24.48 8.82
C VAL A 100 20.11 24.65 10.25
N ASN A 101 19.26 25.21 11.08
CA ASN A 101 19.45 25.26 12.52
C ASN A 101 18.16 24.80 13.20
N CYS A 102 18.31 24.07 14.30
CA CYS A 102 17.18 23.65 15.12
C CYS A 102 17.62 23.69 16.58
N ASP A 103 16.81 24.31 17.43
CA ASP A 103 16.98 24.30 18.88
C ASP A 103 15.64 24.02 19.58
N GLY A 104 15.67 23.25 20.66
CA GLY A 104 14.50 22.91 21.46
C GLY A 104 13.78 21.62 21.07
N ASP A 105 12.68 21.35 21.78
CA ASP A 105 11.91 20.11 21.72
C ASP A 105 10.43 20.36 22.12
N PRO A 106 9.47 20.14 21.20
CA PRO A 106 8.05 20.17 21.50
C PRO A 106 7.55 19.00 22.35
N ASN A 107 8.35 17.94 22.49
CA ASN A 107 8.11 16.75 23.30
C ASN A 107 6.73 16.13 23.02
N GLY A 108 6.38 16.01 21.73
CA GLY A 108 5.12 15.41 21.28
C GLY A 108 3.86 16.15 21.72
N ALA A 109 3.92 17.47 21.95
CA ALA A 109 2.75 18.27 22.31
C ALA A 109 1.60 18.05 21.30
N ALA A 110 0.41 17.68 21.80
CA ALA A 110 -0.74 17.38 20.93
C ALA A 110 -1.23 18.57 20.10
N SER A 111 -0.87 19.79 20.50
CA SER A 111 -1.11 21.01 19.73
C SER A 111 -0.12 22.10 20.16
N VAL A 112 0.23 22.96 19.22
CA VAL A 112 1.18 24.07 19.36
C VAL A 112 0.67 25.31 18.66
N TYR A 113 1.23 26.47 19.00
CA TYR A 113 1.05 27.71 18.25
C TYR A 113 2.33 28.00 17.47
N ILE A 114 2.21 28.18 16.16
CA ILE A 114 3.35 28.33 15.25
C ILE A 114 3.34 29.74 14.67
N ILE A 115 4.51 30.39 14.66
CA ILE A 115 4.80 31.59 13.89
C ILE A 115 5.89 31.24 12.88
N ALA A 116 5.63 31.43 11.59
CA ALA A 116 6.66 31.30 10.55
C ALA A 116 6.89 32.66 9.86
N ASN A 117 8.15 33.10 9.79
CA ASN A 117 8.50 34.44 9.34
C ASN A 117 9.88 34.54 8.65
N GLU A 118 10.19 35.75 8.19
CA GLU A 118 11.41 36.08 7.43
C GLU A 118 12.68 36.24 8.29
N LYS A 119 12.55 36.36 9.61
CA LYS A 119 13.64 36.76 10.51
C LYS A 119 13.71 35.88 11.75
N GLU A 120 14.92 35.70 12.26
CA GLU A 120 15.18 34.98 13.52
C GLU A 120 14.38 35.55 14.71
N ASN A 121 14.14 36.85 14.75
CA ASN A 121 13.20 37.40 15.73
C ASN A 121 11.76 37.29 15.17
N PRO A 122 10.84 36.57 15.83
CA PRO A 122 9.45 36.40 15.37
C PRO A 122 8.65 37.71 15.33
N ASN A 123 9.12 38.75 16.03
CA ASN A 123 8.49 40.07 16.05
C ASN A 123 9.00 40.99 14.93
N ASP A 124 10.01 40.55 14.17
CA ASP A 124 10.59 41.30 13.07
C ASP A 124 10.24 40.66 11.71
N GLY A 125 10.26 41.49 10.67
CA GLY A 125 10.07 41.01 9.30
C GLY A 125 8.63 40.66 8.96
N LYS A 126 8.47 39.81 7.94
CA LYS A 126 7.17 39.43 7.39
C LYS A 126 6.71 38.11 7.98
N ILE A 127 5.46 38.06 8.43
CA ILE A 127 4.80 36.83 8.88
C ILE A 127 4.17 36.13 7.68
N TRP A 128 4.51 34.86 7.50
CA TRP A 128 3.99 34.01 6.43
C TRP A 128 3.01 32.96 6.94
N PHE A 129 3.05 32.65 8.23
CA PHE A 129 2.03 31.87 8.92
C PHE A 129 1.97 32.26 10.40
N THR A 130 0.77 32.28 10.97
CA THR A 130 0.56 32.32 12.41
C THR A 130 -0.71 31.57 12.76
N GLY A 131 -0.66 30.65 13.72
CA GLY A 131 -1.86 29.91 14.12
C GLY A 131 -1.57 28.64 14.92
N THR A 132 -2.65 28.05 15.43
CA THR A 132 -2.62 26.78 16.17
C THR A 132 -2.61 25.60 15.21
N VAL A 133 -1.72 24.63 15.44
CA VAL A 133 -1.59 23.40 14.67
C VAL A 133 -1.65 22.22 15.64
N ALA A 134 -2.39 21.17 15.28
CA ALA A 134 -2.43 19.92 16.05
C ALA A 134 -1.25 19.01 15.65
N LEU A 135 -0.87 18.07 16.52
CA LEU A 135 0.05 16.99 16.15
C LEU A 135 -0.46 16.27 14.89
N ASP A 136 0.45 16.01 13.96
CA ASP A 136 0.19 15.51 12.60
C ASP A 136 -0.64 16.45 11.70
N GLY A 137 -0.98 17.64 12.18
CA GLY A 137 -1.65 18.67 11.40
C GLY A 137 -0.69 19.33 10.40
N THR A 138 -1.22 19.65 9.22
CA THR A 138 -0.50 20.41 8.19
C THR A 138 -0.81 21.89 8.28
N PHE A 139 0.15 22.71 7.88
CA PHE A 139 0.00 24.16 7.74
C PHE A 139 0.86 24.67 6.60
N THR A 140 0.48 25.83 6.05
CA THR A 140 1.17 26.42 4.89
C THR A 140 1.83 27.73 5.28
N VAL A 141 3.14 27.80 5.09
CA VAL A 141 3.94 29.02 5.18
C VAL A 141 3.88 29.71 3.82
N ASP A 142 3.09 30.78 3.68
CA ASP A 142 2.82 31.43 2.39
C ASP A 142 3.29 32.90 2.38
N ALA A 143 4.15 33.23 1.42
CA ALA A 143 4.59 34.59 1.18
C ALA A 143 3.43 35.56 0.88
N GLN A 144 2.31 35.07 0.33
CA GLN A 144 1.14 35.89 0.02
C GLN A 144 0.49 36.47 1.27
N ASN A 145 0.62 35.83 2.44
CA ASN A 145 0.14 36.37 3.72
C ASN A 145 0.83 37.68 4.10
N ALA A 146 2.01 37.95 3.54
CA ALA A 146 2.73 39.22 3.66
C ALA A 146 2.73 40.05 2.35
N GLY A 147 1.84 39.74 1.41
CA GLY A 147 1.74 40.42 0.11
C GLY A 147 2.97 40.23 -0.78
N LYS A 148 3.67 39.09 -0.67
CA LYS A 148 4.85 38.76 -1.49
C LYS A 148 4.57 37.60 -2.44
N SER A 149 5.31 37.59 -3.55
CA SER A 149 5.24 36.55 -4.59
C SER A 149 6.23 35.40 -4.36
N LYS A 150 7.05 35.48 -3.31
CA LYS A 150 8.01 34.42 -2.94
C LYS A 150 8.44 34.54 -1.49
N LEU A 151 8.83 33.42 -0.89
CA LEU A 151 9.49 33.37 0.41
C LEU A 151 10.88 34.04 0.32
N GLY A 152 11.39 34.43 1.48
CA GLY A 152 12.77 34.89 1.61
C GLY A 152 13.77 33.76 1.36
N SER A 153 15.07 34.07 1.45
CA SER A 153 16.11 33.05 1.31
C SER A 153 16.11 32.03 2.45
N LYS A 154 15.60 32.45 3.61
CA LYS A 154 15.51 31.68 4.85
C LYS A 154 14.08 31.73 5.34
N THR A 155 13.66 30.67 6.00
CA THR A 155 12.41 30.60 6.75
C THR A 155 12.73 30.24 8.19
N PHE A 156 12.19 31.04 9.11
CA PHE A 156 12.26 30.78 10.54
C PHE A 156 10.88 30.33 11.00
N VAL A 157 10.85 29.28 11.82
CA VAL A 157 9.62 28.74 12.41
C VAL A 157 9.82 28.64 13.91
N HIS A 158 8.94 29.31 14.65
CA HIS A 158 8.93 29.35 16.10
C HIS A 158 7.68 28.63 16.61
N ILE A 159 7.90 27.60 17.40
CA ILE A 159 6.86 26.70 17.90
C ILE A 159 6.68 26.95 19.40
N TYR A 160 5.49 27.36 19.80
CA TYR A 160 5.13 27.67 21.18
C TYR A 160 4.12 26.67 21.73
N ALA A 161 4.12 26.47 23.04
CA ALA A 161 3.14 25.62 23.72
C ALA A 161 1.69 26.09 23.53
N SER A 162 1.49 27.41 23.36
CA SER A 162 0.21 28.06 23.08
C SER A 162 0.47 29.49 22.57
N GLU A 163 -0.57 30.20 22.12
CA GLU A 163 -0.43 31.63 21.80
C GLU A 163 0.06 32.41 23.04
N GLY A 164 1.19 33.13 22.90
CA GLY A 164 1.86 33.81 24.01
C GLY A 164 2.48 32.88 25.07
N GLY A 165 2.56 31.58 24.80
CA GLY A 165 3.13 30.56 25.67
C GLY A 165 4.66 30.48 25.61
N ALA A 166 5.22 29.45 26.24
CA ALA A 166 6.66 29.18 26.19
C ALA A 166 7.09 28.73 24.78
N LEU A 167 8.24 29.20 24.31
CA LEU A 167 8.89 28.68 23.11
C LEU A 167 9.36 27.25 23.38
N LEU A 168 8.96 26.32 22.53
CA LEU A 168 9.29 24.90 22.61
C LEU A 168 10.42 24.55 21.64
N GLN A 169 10.36 25.05 20.41
CA GLN A 169 11.35 24.79 19.38
C GLN A 169 11.46 25.96 18.40
N GLU A 170 12.67 26.20 17.91
CA GLU A 170 12.98 27.16 16.86
C GLU A 170 13.74 26.45 15.74
N ILE A 171 13.28 26.66 14.50
CA ILE A 171 13.81 26.00 13.31
C ILE A 171 14.12 27.06 12.25
N GLU A 172 15.31 26.98 11.68
CA GLU A 172 15.72 27.72 10.48
C GLU A 172 16.03 26.72 9.37
N PHE A 173 15.52 26.97 8.17
CA PHE A 173 15.95 26.28 6.95
C PHE A 173 15.94 27.24 5.75
N HIS A 174 16.76 26.96 4.73
CA HIS A 174 16.74 27.78 3.53
C HIS A 174 15.59 27.39 2.59
N THR A 175 14.86 28.41 2.15
CA THR A 175 13.79 28.32 1.14
C THR A 175 14.18 29.01 -0.17
N SER A 176 15.48 29.16 -0.41
CA SER A 176 16.00 29.88 -1.58
C SER A 176 16.09 29.05 -2.85
N CYS A 177 15.94 27.72 -2.83
CA CYS A 177 16.29 26.86 -3.96
C CYS A 177 17.72 27.13 -4.50
N SER A 178 18.64 27.55 -3.62
CA SER A 178 20.08 27.57 -3.90
C SER A 178 20.76 26.28 -3.43
N GLN A 179 20.01 25.49 -2.68
CA GLN A 179 20.30 24.11 -2.32
C GLN A 179 18.99 23.33 -2.51
N PRO A 180 19.10 22.01 -2.69
CA PRO A 180 17.93 21.18 -2.89
C PRO A 180 16.93 21.28 -1.75
N LEU A 181 15.65 21.17 -2.10
CA LEU A 181 14.55 20.91 -1.17
C LEU A 181 13.82 19.68 -1.65
N PHE A 182 13.77 18.65 -0.82
CA PHE A 182 13.08 17.42 -1.14
C PHE A 182 11.81 17.34 -0.31
N ILE A 183 10.72 16.89 -0.93
CA ILE A 183 9.59 16.43 -0.15
C ILE A 183 10.05 15.25 0.72
N GLY A 184 9.66 15.26 1.99
CA GLY A 184 10.15 14.33 3.00
C GLY A 184 11.34 14.86 3.80
N ASP A 185 11.93 16.01 3.46
CA ASP A 185 12.91 16.67 4.32
C ASP A 185 12.27 16.98 5.69
N GLN A 186 12.94 16.55 6.77
CA GLN A 186 12.53 16.77 8.16
C GLN A 186 13.44 17.83 8.80
N PHE A 187 12.85 18.92 9.29
CA PHE A 187 13.52 19.99 10.02
C PHE A 187 12.97 20.06 11.44
N GLY A 188 13.68 19.52 12.44
CA GLY A 188 13.15 19.38 13.80
C GLY A 188 11.79 18.69 13.80
N SER A 189 10.76 19.34 14.34
CA SER A 189 9.40 18.82 14.37
C SER A 189 8.57 19.07 13.09
N LEU A 190 9.19 19.44 11.96
CA LEU A 190 8.49 19.83 10.73
C LEU A 190 8.89 18.97 9.54
N LEU A 191 7.94 18.25 8.96
CA LEU A 191 8.11 17.49 7.73
C LEU A 191 7.65 18.32 6.53
N LEU A 192 8.48 18.46 5.50
CA LEU A 192 8.12 19.11 4.24
C LEU A 192 7.28 18.19 3.35
N GLU A 193 6.01 18.53 3.15
CA GLU A 193 5.06 17.73 2.37
C GLU A 193 4.69 18.39 1.03
N GLY A 194 4.92 19.70 0.90
CA GLY A 194 4.66 20.39 -0.36
C GLY A 194 5.36 21.74 -0.52
N ILE A 195 5.52 22.15 -1.78
CA ILE A 195 6.05 23.44 -2.21
C ILE A 195 5.17 23.93 -3.36
N ARG A 196 4.76 25.20 -3.29
CA ARG A 196 4.21 25.94 -4.42
C ARG A 196 5.16 27.05 -4.82
N PHE A 197 5.51 27.12 -6.09
CA PHE A 197 6.46 28.08 -6.65
C PHE A 197 5.78 29.37 -7.12
N GLU A 198 6.59 30.42 -7.34
CA GLU A 198 6.10 31.74 -7.77
C GLU A 198 5.44 31.75 -9.16
N ASP A 199 5.71 30.74 -10.00
CA ASP A 199 5.07 30.55 -11.30
C ASP A 199 3.77 29.70 -11.23
N GLY A 200 3.39 29.26 -10.03
CA GLY A 200 2.21 28.44 -9.78
C GLY A 200 2.44 26.94 -9.92
N THR A 201 3.63 26.48 -10.29
CA THR A 201 3.96 25.04 -10.26
C THR A 201 4.03 24.53 -8.81
N THR A 202 3.77 23.24 -8.62
CA THR A 202 3.83 22.60 -7.30
C THR A 202 4.75 21.39 -7.33
N CYS A 203 5.40 21.14 -6.19
CA CYS A 203 6.11 19.92 -5.86
C CYS A 203 5.50 19.45 -4.54
N GLU A 204 4.72 18.39 -4.56
CA GLU A 204 4.04 17.88 -3.37
C GLU A 204 4.32 16.39 -3.28
N SER A 205 4.43 15.84 -2.07
CA SER A 205 4.18 14.40 -1.94
C SER A 205 2.76 14.25 -2.44
N THR A 206 2.50 13.45 -3.47
CA THR A 206 1.14 12.95 -3.57
C THR A 206 0.96 12.17 -2.28
N PRO A 207 0.12 12.63 -1.34
CA PRO A 207 -0.23 11.75 -0.25
C PRO A 207 -0.86 10.52 -0.93
N PRO A 208 -0.56 9.27 -0.54
CA PRO A 208 -1.43 8.18 -0.93
C PRO A 208 -2.79 8.45 -0.24
N GLU A 209 -3.63 9.29 -0.87
CA GLU A 209 -4.96 9.68 -0.39
C GLU A 209 -6.03 8.60 -0.64
N THR A 210 -5.59 7.38 -0.88
CA THR A 210 -6.45 6.20 -0.91
C THR A 210 -5.62 5.05 -0.38
N CYS A 211 -6.12 4.35 0.64
CA CYS A 211 -5.55 3.05 0.99
C CYS A 211 -5.52 2.22 -0.32
N PRO A 212 -4.37 1.63 -0.70
CA PRO A 212 -4.26 0.95 -1.98
C PRO A 212 -5.31 -0.15 -2.11
N GLU A 213 -5.80 -0.42 -3.32
CA GLU A 213 -6.74 -1.52 -3.52
C GLU A 213 -6.05 -2.85 -3.15
N PRO A 214 -6.62 -3.66 -2.23
CA PRO A 214 -5.99 -4.91 -1.83
C PRO A 214 -6.01 -5.92 -2.98
N VAL A 215 -4.97 -6.74 -3.07
CA VAL A 215 -4.92 -7.85 -4.03
C VAL A 215 -5.55 -9.09 -3.39
N LEU A 216 -6.48 -9.72 -4.11
CA LEU A 216 -7.12 -10.97 -3.69
C LEU A 216 -6.32 -12.19 -4.19
N HIS A 217 -5.86 -13.02 -3.26
CA HIS A 217 -5.19 -14.29 -3.54
C HIS A 217 -6.13 -15.47 -3.31
N LEU A 218 -6.14 -16.42 -4.25
CA LEU A 218 -6.96 -17.63 -4.24
C LEU A 218 -6.06 -18.85 -4.31
N SER A 219 -6.30 -19.87 -3.47
CA SER A 219 -5.55 -21.12 -3.58
C SER A 219 -5.93 -21.97 -4.80
N ALA A 220 -7.10 -21.72 -5.40
CA ALA A 220 -7.59 -22.36 -6.61
C ALA A 220 -8.65 -21.47 -7.28
N THR A 221 -8.85 -21.59 -8.59
CA THR A 221 -9.92 -20.88 -9.33
C THR A 221 -11.19 -21.72 -9.51
N THR A 222 -11.09 -23.02 -9.22
CA THR A 222 -12.19 -24.00 -9.30
C THR A 222 -12.01 -25.01 -8.17
N VAL A 223 -13.09 -25.37 -7.47
CA VAL A 223 -13.12 -26.41 -6.43
C VAL A 223 -14.37 -27.26 -6.56
N CYS A 224 -14.32 -28.53 -6.15
CA CYS A 224 -15.53 -29.35 -6.09
C CYS A 224 -16.44 -28.92 -4.94
N PRO A 225 -17.76 -29.16 -5.03
CA PRO A 225 -18.66 -28.95 -3.91
C PRO A 225 -18.20 -29.74 -2.68
N GLY A 226 -18.08 -29.08 -1.53
CA GLY A 226 -17.61 -29.65 -0.28
C GLY A 226 -16.10 -29.61 -0.07
N GLU A 227 -15.30 -29.22 -1.07
CA GLU A 227 -13.87 -28.98 -0.90
C GLU A 227 -13.59 -27.58 -0.33
N THR A 228 -12.41 -27.44 0.27
CA THR A 228 -11.93 -26.18 0.86
C THR A 228 -11.08 -25.39 -0.13
N ILE A 229 -11.30 -24.08 -0.19
CA ILE A 229 -10.44 -23.09 -0.85
C ILE A 229 -9.95 -22.09 0.21
N VAL A 230 -8.74 -21.59 0.02
CA VAL A 230 -8.15 -20.55 0.88
C VAL A 230 -8.13 -19.22 0.15
N PHE A 231 -8.64 -18.18 0.83
CA PHE A 231 -8.60 -16.79 0.41
C PHE A 231 -7.63 -16.00 1.30
N SER A 232 -6.81 -15.14 0.70
CA SER A 232 -5.86 -14.29 1.44
C SER A 232 -5.62 -12.98 0.71
N THR A 233 -5.03 -12.02 1.40
CA THR A 233 -4.51 -10.77 0.83
C THR A 233 -3.17 -10.45 1.48
N ASP A 234 -2.38 -9.58 0.86
CA ASP A 234 -1.09 -9.16 1.41
C ASP A 234 -1.28 -8.18 2.57
N ASP A 235 -0.40 -8.28 3.58
CA ASP A 235 -0.32 -7.26 4.63
C ASP A 235 0.49 -6.09 4.11
N LEU A 236 -0.24 -5.06 3.68
CA LEU A 236 0.35 -3.84 3.17
C LEU A 236 0.77 -2.89 4.30
N GLY A 237 0.46 -3.20 5.57
CA GLY A 237 0.94 -2.46 6.73
C GLY A 237 0.34 -1.07 6.93
N PHE A 238 -0.76 -0.75 6.24
CA PHE A 238 -1.43 0.55 6.40
C PHE A 238 -2.43 0.52 7.57
N PRO A 239 -2.39 1.50 8.48
CA PRO A 239 -3.28 1.55 9.64
C PRO A 239 -4.74 1.88 9.29
N CYS A 240 -5.00 2.27 8.04
CA CYS A 240 -6.31 2.61 7.52
C CYS A 240 -7.11 1.42 6.99
N PHE A 241 -6.63 0.19 7.11
CA PHE A 241 -7.32 -0.97 6.56
C PHE A 241 -8.17 -1.72 7.58
N THR A 242 -9.48 -1.73 7.35
CA THR A 242 -10.43 -2.65 7.99
C THR A 242 -10.89 -3.70 6.98
N TYR A 243 -10.33 -4.91 7.04
CA TYR A 243 -10.65 -5.98 6.09
C TYR A 243 -11.99 -6.66 6.39
N ALA A 244 -12.90 -6.65 5.41
CA ALA A 244 -14.16 -7.36 5.41
C ALA A 244 -14.29 -8.26 4.18
N TRP A 245 -14.69 -9.52 4.40
CA TRP A 245 -14.80 -10.55 3.38
C TRP A 245 -16.24 -11.00 3.20
N ASN A 246 -16.68 -11.13 1.96
CA ASN A 246 -17.94 -11.78 1.59
C ASN A 246 -17.67 -12.83 0.52
N PHE A 247 -17.84 -14.10 0.88
CA PHE A 247 -17.55 -15.25 0.00
C PHE A 247 -18.73 -15.63 -0.89
N GLY A 248 -19.88 -14.97 -0.75
CA GLY A 248 -21.07 -15.20 -1.57
C GLY A 248 -21.92 -16.39 -1.12
N PRO A 249 -23.07 -16.63 -1.78
CA PRO A 249 -24.01 -17.68 -1.40
C PRO A 249 -23.42 -19.09 -1.49
N GLY A 250 -23.82 -19.97 -0.57
CA GLY A 250 -23.35 -21.36 -0.52
C GLY A 250 -21.95 -21.54 0.08
N ALA A 251 -21.29 -20.44 0.49
CA ALA A 251 -20.04 -20.46 1.25
C ALA A 251 -20.27 -20.71 2.75
N SER A 252 -19.35 -21.44 3.37
CA SER A 252 -19.26 -21.60 4.82
C SER A 252 -17.82 -21.40 5.27
N PRO A 253 -17.49 -20.33 6.05
CA PRO A 253 -18.39 -19.23 6.42
C PRO A 253 -18.76 -18.34 5.22
N GLN A 254 -19.87 -17.60 5.33
CA GLN A 254 -20.30 -16.69 4.27
C GLN A 254 -19.56 -15.34 4.30
N VAL A 255 -19.09 -14.93 5.48
CA VAL A 255 -18.34 -13.69 5.70
C VAL A 255 -17.18 -13.91 6.67
N ALA A 256 -16.15 -13.08 6.60
CA ALA A 256 -15.04 -13.06 7.57
C ALA A 256 -14.48 -11.63 7.75
N THR A 257 -13.69 -11.42 8.80
CA THR A 257 -12.99 -10.16 9.06
C THR A 257 -11.51 -10.41 9.28
N GLY A 258 -10.70 -9.36 9.12
CA GLY A 258 -9.24 -9.44 9.24
C GLY A 258 -8.58 -9.98 7.97
N ILE A 259 -7.25 -9.91 7.94
CA ILE A 259 -6.45 -10.12 6.73
C ILE A 259 -6.51 -11.54 6.14
N GLY A 260 -6.92 -12.52 6.93
CA GLY A 260 -6.86 -13.93 6.57
C GLY A 260 -5.52 -14.59 6.97
N PRO A 261 -5.17 -15.75 6.39
CA PRO A 261 -5.94 -16.49 5.39
C PRO A 261 -7.27 -17.04 5.94
N HIS A 262 -8.28 -17.09 5.09
CA HIS A 262 -9.61 -17.64 5.40
C HIS A 262 -9.83 -18.93 4.62
N THR A 263 -10.21 -20.00 5.32
CA THR A 263 -10.57 -21.28 4.67
C THR A 263 -12.08 -21.38 4.54
N VAL A 264 -12.57 -21.62 3.32
CA VAL A 264 -13.99 -21.58 2.98
C VAL A 264 -14.37 -22.83 2.20
N THR A 265 -15.54 -23.39 2.48
CA THR A 265 -16.15 -24.49 1.71
C THR A 265 -17.38 -23.99 0.96
N PHE A 266 -17.58 -24.46 -0.28
CA PHE A 266 -18.76 -24.14 -1.07
C PHE A 266 -19.66 -25.37 -1.27
N THR A 267 -20.97 -25.20 -1.12
CA THR A 267 -21.98 -26.21 -1.48
C THR A 267 -22.74 -25.79 -2.73
N GLY A 268 -22.91 -26.71 -3.68
CA GLY A 268 -23.59 -26.44 -4.95
C GLY A 268 -22.63 -26.22 -6.12
N SER A 269 -23.17 -25.97 -7.31
CA SER A 269 -22.40 -25.74 -8.53
C SER A 269 -22.72 -24.37 -9.14
N GLY A 270 -21.79 -23.82 -9.91
CA GLY A 270 -21.92 -22.53 -10.57
C GLY A 270 -20.84 -21.53 -10.15
N ALA A 271 -20.77 -20.40 -10.85
CA ALA A 271 -19.84 -19.34 -10.52
C ALA A 271 -20.32 -18.55 -9.30
N VAL A 272 -19.41 -18.26 -8.37
CA VAL A 272 -19.68 -17.42 -7.19
C VAL A 272 -18.80 -16.17 -7.28
N GLN A 273 -19.35 -15.03 -6.86
CA GLN A 273 -18.59 -13.78 -6.73
C GLN A 273 -18.16 -13.60 -5.27
N VAL A 274 -16.86 -13.38 -5.09
CA VAL A 274 -16.23 -13.10 -3.80
C VAL A 274 -15.81 -11.64 -3.80
N ALA A 275 -16.07 -10.94 -2.69
CA ALA A 275 -15.69 -9.56 -2.50
C ALA A 275 -14.80 -9.41 -1.26
N LEU A 276 -13.72 -8.67 -1.43
CA LEU A 276 -12.92 -8.10 -0.35
C LEU A 276 -13.21 -6.60 -0.34
N THR A 277 -13.66 -6.09 0.80
CA THR A 277 -13.85 -4.66 1.03
C THR A 277 -12.89 -4.21 2.11
N VAL A 278 -12.31 -3.03 1.92
CA VAL A 278 -11.45 -2.41 2.92
C VAL A 278 -11.88 -0.97 3.11
N ASP A 279 -12.15 -0.63 4.36
CA ASP A 279 -12.58 0.70 4.84
C ASP A 279 -11.54 1.30 5.79
#